data_AF-C1EH90-F1
#
_entry.id   AF-C1EH90-F1
#
_cell.length_a   1.000
_cell.length_b   1.000
_cell.length_c   1.000
_cell.angle_alpha   90.00
_cell.angle_beta   90.00
_cell.angle_gamma   90.00
#
_symmetry.space_group_name_H-M   'P 1'
#
loop_
_entity.id
_entity.type
_entity.pdbx_description
1 polymer ?
#
loop_
_entity_poly.entity_id
_entity_poly.type
_entity_poly.pdbx_seq_one_letter_code
_entity_poly.pdbx_strand_id
1 'polypeptide(L)'
;MGPVARILVIALVAMLVYTAPAEAKSNKQRRTQSLDREVKARRSECEEEMKLDARCGASQIDFDNCVLRCVSETCYDSVYGADALEEGEVDVVRGRTFRSCARNELRNLKVAENQRSKEDARRSAEAM
;
A
#
# COMPACT_ATOMS: atom_id res chain seq x y z
N MET A 1 -54.48 -16.23 1.56
CA MET A 1 -53.12 -16.40 1.00
C MET A 1 -52.81 -17.89 0.92
N GLY A 2 -52.60 -18.40 -0.30
CA GLY A 2 -52.29 -19.81 -0.50
C GLY A 2 -50.90 -20.20 0.05
N PRO A 3 -50.63 -21.51 0.21
CA PRO A 3 -49.35 -22.01 0.76
C PRO A 3 -48.14 -21.53 -0.04
N VAL A 4 -48.28 -21.42 -1.37
CA VAL A 4 -47.23 -20.90 -2.27
C VAL A 4 -46.86 -19.46 -1.96
N ALA A 5 -47.84 -18.59 -1.70
CA ALA A 5 -47.60 -17.19 -1.37
C ALA A 5 -46.86 -17.05 -0.03
N ARG A 6 -47.12 -17.94 0.94
CA ARG A 6 -46.42 -17.96 2.24
C ARG A 6 -44.96 -18.40 2.09
N ILE A 7 -44.69 -19.42 1.27
CA ILE A 7 -43.33 -19.90 0.99
C ILE A 7 -42.49 -18.81 0.31
N LEU A 8 -43.07 -18.10 -0.67
CA LEU A 8 -42.40 -16.99 -1.35
C LEU A 8 -42.07 -15.84 -0.38
N VAL A 9 -42.98 -15.50 0.52
CA VAL A 9 -42.73 -14.45 1.54
C VAL A 9 -41.61 -14.87 2.50
N ILE A 10 -41.60 -16.12 2.96
CA ILE A 10 -40.55 -16.63 3.85
C ILE A 10 -39.18 -16.63 3.14
N ALA A 11 -39.12 -17.04 1.87
CA ALA A 11 -37.89 -17.02 1.09
C ALA A 11 -37.35 -15.60 0.85
N LEU A 12 -38.23 -14.62 0.61
CA LEU A 12 -37.84 -13.21 0.45
C LEU A 12 -37.32 -12.61 1.76
N VAL A 13 -37.97 -12.90 2.89
CA VAL A 13 -37.50 -12.44 4.21
C VAL A 13 -36.15 -13.06 4.56
N ALA A 14 -35.96 -14.36 4.29
CA ALA A 14 -34.68 -15.02 4.49
C ALA A 14 -33.57 -14.36 3.66
N MET A 15 -33.79 -14.11 2.36
CA MET A 15 -32.83 -13.40 1.50
C MET A 15 -32.45 -12.02 2.03
N LEU A 16 -33.40 -11.27 2.58
CA LEU A 16 -33.13 -9.96 3.18
C LEU A 16 -32.35 -10.02 4.50
N VAL A 17 -32.44 -11.12 5.25
CA VAL A 17 -31.68 -11.34 6.50
C VAL A 17 -30.25 -11.79 6.22
N TYR A 18 -30.01 -12.47 5.08
CA TYR A 18 -28.68 -12.90 4.66
C TYR A 18 -27.82 -11.81 4.00
N THR A 19 -28.37 -10.61 3.76
CA THR A 19 -27.55 -9.49 3.28
C THR A 19 -26.69 -8.96 4.43
N ALA A 20 -25.43 -9.38 4.46
CA ALA A 20 -24.45 -8.81 5.37
C ALA A 20 -24.36 -7.29 5.13
N PRO A 21 -24.28 -6.46 6.19
CA PRO A 21 -24.07 -5.03 6.02
C PRO A 21 -22.71 -4.82 5.34
N ALA A 22 -22.73 -4.16 4.18
CA ALA A 22 -21.51 -3.71 3.54
C ALA A 22 -20.95 -2.52 4.34
N GLU A 23 -19.86 -2.74 5.10
CA GLU A 23 -19.18 -1.65 5.79
C GLU A 23 -18.52 -0.69 4.79
N ALA A 24 -19.00 0.55 4.74
CA ALA A 24 -18.39 1.60 3.95
C ALA A 24 -17.07 2.04 4.59
N LYS A 25 -15.95 1.89 3.86
CA LYS A 25 -14.64 2.36 4.31
C LYS A 25 -14.64 3.88 4.48
N SER A 26 -14.14 4.35 5.62
CA SER A 26 -13.89 5.77 5.86
C SER A 26 -12.90 6.35 4.83
N ASN A 27 -12.93 7.66 4.63
CA ASN A 27 -11.99 8.34 3.72
C ASN A 27 -10.52 8.09 4.12
N LYS A 28 -10.22 8.10 5.43
CA LYS A 28 -8.88 7.79 5.96
C LYS A 28 -8.44 6.36 5.60
N GLN A 29 -9.33 5.37 5.74
CA GLN A 29 -9.04 4.00 5.35
C GLN A 29 -8.83 3.87 3.84
N ARG A 30 -9.66 4.52 3.02
CA ARG A 30 -9.50 4.53 1.56
C ARG A 30 -8.16 5.13 1.13
N ARG A 31 -7.77 6.27 1.70
CA ARG A 31 -6.47 6.91 1.43
C ARG A 31 -5.30 6.01 1.82
N THR A 32 -5.38 5.38 3.00
CA THR A 32 -4.35 4.45 3.47
C THR A 32 -4.23 3.25 2.54
N GLN A 33 -5.36 2.64 2.17
CA GLN A 33 -5.40 1.52 1.22
C GLN A 33 -4.84 1.91 -0.16
N SER A 34 -5.08 3.14 -0.64
CA SER A 34 -4.50 3.62 -1.88
C SER A 34 -2.97 3.66 -1.80
N LEU A 35 -2.42 4.19 -0.69
CA LEU A 35 -0.97 4.25 -0.48
C LEU A 35 -0.37 2.84 -0.34
N ASP A 36 -1.07 1.91 0.34
CA ASP A 36 -0.63 0.52 0.44
C ASP A 36 -0.52 -0.17 -0.93
N ARG A 37 -1.49 0.07 -1.81
CA ARG A 37 -1.46 -0.46 -3.18
C ARG A 37 -0.28 0.08 -3.97
N GLU A 38 0.05 1.34 -3.78
CA GLU A 38 1.14 2.00 -4.49
C GLU A 38 2.51 1.59 -3.96
N VAL A 39 2.68 1.43 -2.65
CA VAL A 39 3.88 0.81 -2.07
C VAL A 39 4.04 -0.64 -2.58
N LYS A 40 2.94 -1.39 -2.70
CA LYS A 40 2.97 -2.74 -3.29
C LYS A 40 3.34 -2.72 -4.77
N ALA A 41 2.82 -1.79 -5.55
CA ALA A 41 3.15 -1.64 -6.97
C ALA A 41 4.63 -1.29 -7.15
N ARG A 42 5.13 -0.30 -6.39
CA ARG A 42 6.55 0.07 -6.38
C ARG A 42 7.46 -1.08 -6.00
N ARG A 43 7.05 -1.92 -5.03
CA ARG A 43 7.78 -3.15 -4.71
C ARG A 43 7.84 -4.11 -5.89
N SER A 44 6.72 -4.34 -6.58
CA SER A 44 6.68 -5.20 -7.76
C SER A 44 7.57 -4.67 -8.89
N GLU A 45 7.61 -3.35 -9.09
CA GLU A 45 8.49 -2.70 -10.07
C GLU A 45 9.97 -2.93 -9.70
N CYS A 46 10.34 -2.69 -8.44
CA CYS A 46 11.68 -2.96 -7.93
C CYS A 46 12.07 -4.44 -8.04
N GLU A 47 11.13 -5.37 -7.81
CA GLU A 47 11.39 -6.82 -7.99
C GLU A 47 11.73 -7.15 -9.44
N GLU A 48 11.11 -6.50 -10.43
CA GLU A 48 11.46 -6.70 -11.84
C GLU A 48 12.79 -6.01 -12.21
N GLU A 49 13.04 -4.80 -11.71
CA GLU A 49 14.28 -4.08 -11.98
C GLU A 49 15.50 -4.78 -11.38
N MET A 50 15.42 -5.24 -10.13
CA MET A 50 16.55 -5.85 -9.42
C MET A 50 16.93 -7.24 -9.97
N LYS A 51 16.03 -7.94 -10.67
CA LYS A 51 16.35 -9.21 -11.35
C LYS A 51 17.44 -9.07 -12.40
N LEU A 52 17.59 -7.86 -12.96
CA LEU A 52 18.57 -7.55 -13.99
C LEU A 52 19.89 -7.01 -13.40
N ASP A 53 19.91 -6.64 -12.12
CA ASP A 53 21.11 -6.12 -11.46
C ASP A 53 21.99 -7.28 -10.97
N ALA A 54 23.20 -7.40 -11.55
CA ALA A 54 24.16 -8.43 -11.19
C ALA A 54 24.58 -8.39 -9.71
N ARG A 55 24.41 -7.25 -9.01
CA ARG A 55 24.73 -7.10 -7.58
C ARG A 55 23.67 -7.69 -6.66
N CYS A 56 22.47 -7.98 -7.18
CA CYS A 56 21.32 -8.41 -6.39
C CYS A 56 21.01 -9.91 -6.52
N GLY A 57 21.94 -10.70 -7.07
CA GLY A 57 21.72 -12.11 -7.41
C GLY A 57 22.52 -13.14 -6.60
N ALA A 58 23.23 -12.75 -5.55
CA ALA A 58 24.07 -13.67 -4.77
C ALA A 58 23.25 -14.66 -3.93
N SER A 59 22.12 -14.22 -3.37
CA SER A 59 21.16 -15.05 -2.65
C SER A 59 19.75 -14.43 -2.73
N GLN A 60 18.73 -15.18 -2.30
CA GLN A 60 17.36 -14.64 -2.21
C GLN A 60 17.28 -13.47 -1.21
N ILE A 61 18.09 -13.49 -0.15
CA ILE A 61 18.09 -12.44 0.87
C ILE A 61 18.84 -11.20 0.39
N ASP A 62 19.91 -11.36 -0.40
CA ASP A 62 20.56 -10.22 -1.06
C ASP A 62 19.59 -9.55 -2.05
N PHE A 63 18.84 -10.36 -2.80
CA PHE A 63 17.78 -9.86 -3.67
C PHE A 63 16.71 -9.09 -2.88
N ASP A 64 16.24 -9.64 -1.76
CA ASP A 64 15.23 -8.98 -0.92
C ASP A 64 15.76 -7.68 -0.32
N ASN A 65 17.01 -7.63 0.13
CA ASN A 65 17.66 -6.41 0.60
C ASN A 65 17.75 -5.36 -0.51
N CYS A 66 18.13 -5.75 -1.74
CA CYS A 66 18.12 -4.86 -2.90
C CYS A 66 16.73 -4.28 -3.20
N VAL A 67 15.70 -5.14 -3.22
CA VAL A 67 14.32 -4.71 -3.46
C VAL A 67 13.86 -3.72 -2.41
N LEU A 68 14.18 -3.96 -1.13
CA LEU A 68 13.83 -3.02 -0.06
C LEU A 68 14.54 -1.66 -0.22
N ARG A 69 15.83 -1.64 -0.57
CA ARG A 69 16.56 -0.40 -0.88
C ARG A 69 15.95 0.35 -2.08
N CYS A 70 15.59 -0.36 -3.15
CA CYS A 70 14.92 0.24 -4.31
C CYS A 70 13.56 0.86 -3.95
N VAL A 71 12.76 0.17 -3.12
CA VAL A 71 11.45 0.67 -2.69
C VAL A 71 11.57 1.97 -1.88
N SER A 72 12.55 2.07 -1.00
CA SER A 72 12.95 3.31 -0.36
C SER A 72 14.27 3.11 0.38
N GLU A 73 15.31 3.78 -0.09
CA GLU A 73 16.62 3.77 0.55
C GLU A 73 16.54 4.34 1.97
N THR A 74 15.85 5.46 2.15
CA THR A 74 15.63 6.09 3.46
C THR A 74 14.97 5.14 4.46
N CYS A 75 13.92 4.43 4.04
CA CYS A 75 13.23 3.48 4.92
C CYS A 75 14.03 2.21 5.15
N TYR A 76 14.84 1.78 4.17
CA TYR A 76 15.74 0.66 4.36
C TYR A 76 16.79 1.01 5.40
N ASP A 77 17.50 2.12 5.25
CA ASP A 77 18.59 2.48 6.15
C ASP A 77 18.09 2.68 7.59
N SER A 78 16.89 3.24 7.76
CA SER A 78 16.29 3.40 9.09
C SER A 78 15.84 2.09 9.76
N VAL A 79 15.54 1.03 9.01
CA VAL A 79 14.99 -0.23 9.55
C VAL A 79 16.01 -1.37 9.54
N TYR A 80 16.81 -1.46 8.48
CA TYR A 80 17.76 -2.53 8.18
C TYR A 80 19.20 -2.02 7.96
N GLY A 81 19.44 -0.70 7.98
CA GLY A 81 20.75 -0.15 7.63
C GLY A 81 21.88 -0.54 8.59
N ALA A 82 21.56 -0.73 9.87
CA ALA A 82 22.53 -1.20 10.87
C ALA A 82 22.70 -2.72 10.87
N ASP A 83 21.67 -3.45 10.46
CA ASP A 83 21.59 -4.90 10.53
C ASP A 83 20.69 -5.37 9.38
N ALA A 84 21.31 -5.79 8.27
CA ALA A 84 20.58 -6.20 7.08
C ALA A 84 19.81 -7.51 7.33
N LEU A 85 18.90 -7.87 6.43
CA LEU A 85 18.28 -9.20 6.52
C LEU A 85 19.33 -10.28 6.29
N GLU A 86 19.31 -11.32 7.11
CA GLU A 86 20.22 -12.48 7.02
C GLU A 86 19.53 -13.73 6.42
N GLU A 87 20.33 -14.69 5.96
CA GLU A 87 19.83 -15.97 5.44
C GLU A 87 19.00 -16.73 6.48
N GLY A 88 17.75 -17.05 6.13
CA GLY A 88 16.82 -17.77 7.01
C GLY A 88 16.04 -16.88 7.99
N GLU A 89 16.28 -15.56 8.00
CA GLU A 89 15.55 -14.63 8.84
C GLU A 89 14.14 -14.34 8.29
N VAL A 90 13.13 -14.33 9.18
CA VAL A 90 11.77 -13.88 8.85
C VAL A 90 11.38 -12.74 9.78
N ASP A 91 11.73 -11.51 9.41
CA ASP A 91 11.41 -10.34 10.24
C ASP A 91 10.07 -9.68 9.90
N VAL A 92 9.02 -10.18 10.55
CA VAL A 92 7.66 -9.64 10.41
C VAL A 92 7.54 -8.23 11.01
N VAL A 93 8.27 -7.91 12.07
CA VAL A 93 8.11 -6.66 12.83
C VAL A 93 8.79 -5.51 12.08
N ARG A 94 10.05 -5.67 11.70
CA ARG A 94 10.78 -4.72 10.84
C ARG A 94 10.09 -4.61 9.48
N GLY A 95 9.57 -5.71 8.93
CA GLY A 95 8.81 -5.68 7.68
C GLY A 95 7.53 -4.83 7.76
N ARG A 96 6.83 -4.81 8.89
CA ARG A 96 5.67 -3.90 9.12
C ARG A 96 6.13 -2.45 9.28
N THR A 97 7.24 -2.24 9.99
CA THR A 97 7.84 -0.93 10.22
C THR A 97 8.27 -0.28 8.90
N PHE A 98 8.99 -1.02 8.05
CA PHE A 98 9.39 -0.60 6.71
C PHE A 98 8.17 -0.20 5.86
N ARG A 99 7.13 -1.04 5.78
CA ARG A 99 5.90 -0.71 5.04
C ARG A 99 5.23 0.56 5.55
N SER A 100 5.23 0.77 6.87
CA SER A 100 4.69 2.00 7.47
C SER A 100 5.51 3.23 7.11
N CYS A 101 6.85 3.12 7.15
CA CYS A 101 7.77 4.16 6.72
C CYS A 101 7.53 4.55 5.26
N ALA A 102 7.59 3.58 4.33
CA ALA A 102 7.42 3.83 2.90
C ALA A 102 6.07 4.46 2.57
N ARG A 103 5.00 4.05 3.28
CA ARG A 103 3.66 4.66 3.13
C ARG A 103 3.66 6.13 3.56
N ASN A 104 4.34 6.48 4.65
CA ASN A 104 4.42 7.85 5.13
C ASN A 104 5.27 8.71 4.19
N GLU A 105 6.39 8.20 3.69
CA GLU A 105 7.22 8.88 2.71
C GLU A 105 6.40 9.23 1.46
N LEU A 106 5.71 8.25 0.88
CA LEU A 106 4.82 8.45 -0.27
C LEU A 106 3.70 9.47 0.02
N ARG A 107 3.12 9.43 1.22
CA ARG A 107 2.14 10.44 1.63
C ARG A 107 2.74 11.84 1.63
N ASN A 108 3.97 11.99 2.14
CA ASN A 108 4.64 13.27 2.22
C ASN A 108 4.99 13.82 0.84
N LEU A 109 5.45 12.95 -0.08
CA LEU A 109 5.68 13.31 -1.49
C LEU A 109 4.41 13.88 -2.12
N LYS A 110 3.27 13.18 -2.00
CA LYS A 110 1.99 13.67 -2.52
C LYS A 110 1.54 14.98 -1.89
N VAL A 111 1.81 15.19 -0.60
CA VAL A 111 1.49 16.46 0.05
C VAL A 111 2.36 17.59 -0.51
N ALA A 112 3.66 17.34 -0.68
CA ALA A 112 4.59 18.31 -1.25
C ALA A 112 4.25 18.65 -2.71
N GLU A 113 3.88 17.67 -3.53
CA GLU A 113 3.41 17.88 -4.91
C GLU A 113 2.16 18.77 -4.94
N ASN A 114 1.15 18.45 -4.12
CA ASN A 114 -0.06 19.26 -4.03
C ASN A 114 0.21 20.70 -3.57
N GLN A 115 1.20 20.89 -2.69
CA GLN A 115 1.62 22.22 -2.25
C GLN A 115 2.26 23.00 -3.40
N ARG A 116 3.20 22.37 -4.13
CA ARG A 116 3.84 22.97 -5.31
C ARG A 116 2.81 23.38 -6.36
N SER A 117 1.88 22.48 -6.71
CA SER A 117 0.82 22.80 -7.68
C SER A 117 -0.07 23.97 -7.25
N LYS A 118 -0.33 24.12 -5.95
CA LYS A 118 -1.10 25.26 -5.42
C LYS A 118 -0.31 26.56 -5.46
N GLU A 119 0.98 26.51 -5.15
CA GLU A 119 1.87 27.67 -5.22
C GLU A 119 2.01 28.15 -6.66
N ASP A 120 2.19 27.24 -7.61
CA ASP A 120 2.28 27.56 -9.04
C ASP A 120 0.98 28.17 -9.55
N ALA A 121 -0.17 27.60 -9.19
CA ALA A 121 -1.49 28.17 -9.52
C ALA A 121 -1.68 29.57 -8.92
N ARG A 122 -1.21 29.80 -7.68
CA ARG A 122 -1.27 31.14 -7.05
C ARG A 122 -0.39 32.14 -7.80
N ARG A 123 0.85 31.76 -8.16
CA ARG A 123 1.75 32.64 -8.93
C ARG A 123 1.18 32.97 -10.31
N SER A 124 0.57 32.00 -11.00
CA SER A 124 -0.09 32.24 -12.28
C SER A 124 -1.27 33.18 -12.16
N ALA A 125 -2.06 33.10 -11.09
CA ALA A 125 -3.18 34.00 -10.83
C ALA A 125 -2.74 35.42 -10.47
N GLU A 126 -1.60 35.59 -9.78
CA GLU A 126 -1.01 36.89 -9.43
C GLU A 126 -0.35 37.59 -10.63
N ALA A 127 -0.04 36.85 -11.70
CA ALA A 127 0.60 37.37 -12.91
C ALA A 127 -0.40 37.81 -14.01
N MET A 128 -1.70 37.62 -13.79
CA MET A 128 -2.80 38.06 -14.67
C MET A 128 -3.41 39.39 -14.17
#